data_AF-A0A357AU15-F1
#
_entry.id   AF-A0A357AU15-F1
#
_cell.length_a   1.000
_cell.length_b   1.000
_cell.length_c   1.000
_cell.angle_alpha   90.00
_cell.angle_beta   90.00
_cell.angle_gamma   90.00
#
_symmetry.space_group_name_H-M   'P 1'
#
loop_
_entity.id
_entity.type
_entity.pdbx_description
1 polymer ?
#
loop_
_entity_poly.entity_id
_entity_poly.type
_entity_poly.pdbx_seq_one_letter_code
_entity_poly.pdbx_strand_id
1 'polypeptide(L)'
;MPVSRRLSLVCALLVLALCALGFTYPKPGEGDSGRSLNAMSKDQALANAIKGKLLDKDKTQALKVRVACFDGRAFLVGRPSDLGFQSFAVNAARETKGVQQVTAVFQEDPSSEAQDQEIAARLRTALAADPALESLHLEAEVLDGVAVLLGRVPNPRAGRQAEAAAKSVAGVKRVRSFLIPGK
;
A
#
# COMPACT_ATOMS: atom_id res chain seq x y z
N MET A 1 -8.34 -47.90 -27.09
CA MET A 1 -9.22 -46.71 -27.05
C MET A 1 -9.11 -46.09 -25.65
N PRO A 2 -9.09 -44.75 -25.53
CA PRO A 2 -8.36 -44.01 -24.49
C PRO A 2 -9.26 -43.19 -23.56
N VAL A 3 -8.88 -42.96 -22.29
CA VAL A 3 -9.33 -41.76 -21.54
C VAL A 3 -8.23 -41.29 -20.56
N SER A 4 -7.33 -40.48 -21.12
CA SER A 4 -6.79 -39.23 -20.57
C SER A 4 -6.53 -39.07 -19.05
N ARG A 5 -5.27 -39.30 -18.68
CA ARG A 5 -4.52 -38.56 -17.63
C ARG A 5 -4.33 -37.10 -18.08
N ARG A 6 -5.29 -36.21 -17.79
CA ARG A 6 -5.15 -34.75 -18.02
C ARG A 6 -5.97 -33.95 -17.00
N LEU A 7 -5.52 -33.85 -15.74
CA LEU A 7 -6.19 -32.94 -14.78
C LEU A 7 -5.31 -32.39 -13.64
N SER A 8 -4.00 -32.21 -13.84
CA SER A 8 -3.15 -31.57 -12.80
C SER A 8 -2.27 -30.42 -13.28
N LEU A 9 -2.46 -29.91 -14.50
CA LEU A 9 -1.58 -28.87 -15.07
C LEU A 9 -2.27 -27.56 -15.46
N VAL A 10 -3.59 -27.44 -15.31
CA VAL A 10 -4.33 -26.22 -15.71
C VAL A 10 -4.51 -25.21 -14.57
N CYS A 11 -4.33 -25.61 -13.30
CA CYS A 11 -4.47 -24.67 -12.16
C CYS A 11 -3.21 -23.85 -11.84
N ALA A 12 -2.04 -24.18 -12.38
CA ALA A 12 -0.79 -23.47 -12.06
C ALA A 12 -0.54 -22.20 -12.91
N LEU A 13 -1.32 -21.97 -13.97
CA LEU A 13 -1.13 -20.83 -14.90
C LEU A 13 -2.17 -19.72 -14.75
N LEU A 14 -3.22 -19.93 -13.95
CA LEU A 14 -4.30 -18.94 -13.74
C LEU A 14 -4.14 -18.08 -12.47
N VAL A 15 -3.11 -18.33 -11.66
CA VAL A 15 -2.80 -17.54 -10.44
C VAL A 15 -1.87 -16.35 -10.74
N LEU A 16 -1.22 -16.33 -11.91
CA LEU A 16 -0.31 -15.24 -12.31
C LEU A 16 -0.99 -14.02 -12.95
N ALA A 17 -2.31 -14.04 -13.12
CA ALA A 17 -3.05 -12.94 -13.75
C ALA A 17 -3.81 -12.01 -12.78
N LEU A 18 -3.94 -12.36 -11.50
CA LEU A 18 -4.62 -11.50 -10.50
C LEU A 18 -3.68 -10.68 -9.61
N CYS A 19 -2.37 -10.94 -9.64
CA CYS A 19 -1.37 -10.05 -9.02
C CYS A 19 -1.12 -8.74 -9.82
N ALA A 20 -1.75 -8.58 -10.99
CA ALA A 20 -1.57 -7.41 -11.85
C ALA A 20 -2.60 -6.29 -11.62
N LEU A 21 -3.65 -6.48 -10.81
CA LEU A 21 -4.68 -5.45 -10.60
C LEU A 21 -4.34 -4.40 -9.53
N GLY A 22 -3.07 -4.37 -9.07
CA GLY A 22 -2.55 -3.33 -8.17
C GLY A 22 -1.35 -2.54 -8.71
N PHE A 23 -0.86 -2.86 -9.91
CA PHE A 23 0.20 -2.10 -10.56
C PHE A 23 -0.36 -1.32 -11.74
N THR A 24 -1.05 -0.22 -11.47
CA THR A 24 -1.15 0.85 -12.47
C THR A 24 0.23 1.49 -12.61
N TYR A 25 0.99 1.06 -13.62
CA TYR A 25 2.18 1.75 -14.07
C TYR A 25 1.77 3.08 -14.70
N PRO A 26 2.28 4.24 -14.24
CA PRO A 26 1.94 5.50 -14.87
C PRO A 26 2.53 5.56 -16.28
N LYS A 27 1.68 5.95 -17.25
CA LYS A 27 2.13 6.43 -18.56
C LYS A 27 2.87 7.76 -18.35
N PRO A 28 4.03 7.96 -19.00
CA PRO A 28 4.74 9.23 -18.93
C PRO A 28 4.01 10.28 -19.78
N GLY A 29 3.60 11.37 -19.14
CA GLY A 29 3.02 12.55 -19.79
C GLY A 29 1.60 12.82 -19.31
N GLU A 30 1.45 13.74 -18.36
CA GLU A 30 0.73 15.03 -18.53
C GLU A 30 0.46 15.65 -17.14
N GLY A 31 0.86 16.90 -16.92
CA GLY A 31 0.17 17.80 -15.98
C GLY A 31 0.74 18.03 -14.57
N ASP A 32 1.63 19.03 -14.49
CA ASP A 32 1.79 20.02 -13.41
C ASP A 32 2.78 19.78 -12.24
N SER A 33 3.66 20.79 -12.10
CA SER A 33 4.46 21.16 -10.94
C SER A 33 5.74 20.37 -10.64
N GLY A 34 6.74 20.51 -11.51
CA GLY A 34 8.11 20.92 -11.10
C GLY A 34 8.84 20.08 -10.03
N ARG A 35 8.43 18.84 -9.76
CA ARG A 35 9.21 17.93 -8.94
C ARG A 35 10.18 17.21 -9.83
N SER A 36 11.46 17.43 -9.54
CA SER A 36 12.54 16.65 -10.12
C SER A 36 12.19 15.18 -9.93
N LEU A 37 12.12 14.43 -11.03
CA LEU A 37 11.97 12.96 -11.09
C LEU A 37 12.80 12.27 -9.98
N ASN A 38 13.91 12.91 -9.58
CA ASN A 38 14.78 12.57 -8.47
C ASN A 38 14.09 12.41 -7.10
N ALA A 39 13.08 13.20 -6.72
CA ALA A 39 12.47 13.11 -5.38
C ALA A 39 11.53 11.91 -5.24
N MET A 40 10.67 11.67 -6.24
CA MET A 40 9.85 10.45 -6.29
C MET A 40 10.71 9.20 -6.45
N SER A 41 11.76 9.28 -7.28
CA SER A 41 12.76 8.22 -7.40
C SER A 41 13.48 7.94 -6.08
N LYS A 42 13.80 8.96 -5.28
CA LYS A 42 14.40 8.82 -3.95
C LYS A 42 13.48 8.11 -2.96
N ASP A 43 12.24 8.56 -2.83
CA ASP A 43 11.27 7.94 -1.92
C ASP A 43 10.99 6.48 -2.32
N GLN A 44 10.88 6.19 -3.62
CA GLN A 44 10.76 4.83 -4.11
C GLN A 44 12.01 3.99 -3.80
N ALA A 45 13.21 4.55 -3.96
CA ALA A 45 14.45 3.87 -3.62
C ALA A 45 14.54 3.56 -2.12
N LEU A 46 14.06 4.47 -1.24
CA LEU A 46 13.96 4.22 0.19
C LEU A 46 12.99 3.07 0.49
N ALA A 47 11.79 3.11 -0.08
CA ALA A 47 10.80 2.05 0.09
C ALA A 47 11.35 0.69 -0.36
N ASN A 48 12.02 0.65 -1.52
CA ASN A 48 12.65 -0.56 -2.05
C ASN A 48 13.80 -1.06 -1.18
N ALA A 49 14.65 -0.16 -0.66
CA ALA A 49 15.74 -0.53 0.23
C ALA A 49 15.24 -1.13 1.54
N ILE A 50 14.20 -0.53 2.14
CA ILE A 50 13.55 -1.07 3.34
C ILE A 50 12.93 -2.43 3.00
N LYS A 51 12.14 -2.51 1.93
CA LYS A 51 11.47 -3.74 1.50
C LYS A 51 12.47 -4.87 1.20
N GLY A 52 13.62 -4.56 0.62
CA GLY A 52 14.72 -5.52 0.39
C GLY A 52 15.21 -6.13 1.70
N LYS A 53 15.55 -5.30 2.70
CA LYS A 53 15.95 -5.78 4.04
C LYS A 53 14.89 -6.67 4.69
N LEU A 54 13.60 -6.35 4.51
CA LEU A 54 12.50 -7.17 5.03
C LEU A 54 12.47 -8.54 4.34
N LEU A 55 12.60 -8.56 3.01
CA LEU A 55 12.60 -9.80 2.22
C LEU A 55 13.80 -10.69 2.54
N ASP A 56 14.96 -10.09 2.82
CA ASP A 56 16.17 -10.83 3.21
C ASP A 56 16.01 -11.49 4.59
N LYS A 57 15.29 -10.84 5.51
CA LYS A 57 15.00 -11.39 6.83
C LYS A 57 13.98 -12.52 6.78
N ASP A 58 12.83 -12.28 6.16
CA ASP A 58 11.77 -13.26 5.99
C ASP A 58 10.86 -12.84 4.83
N LYS A 59 10.88 -13.60 3.74
CA LYS A 59 10.08 -13.32 2.55
C LYS A 59 8.58 -13.42 2.82
N THR A 60 8.15 -14.38 3.64
CA THR A 60 6.72 -14.62 3.91
C THR A 60 6.11 -13.49 4.71
N GLN A 61 6.81 -13.01 5.73
CA GLN A 61 6.37 -11.89 6.55
C GLN A 61 6.52 -10.56 5.80
N ALA A 62 7.60 -10.40 5.03
CA ALA A 62 7.79 -9.21 4.22
C ALA A 62 6.67 -9.01 3.21
N LEU A 63 6.15 -10.05 2.56
CA LEU A 63 5.04 -9.92 1.61
C LEU A 63 3.75 -9.39 2.26
N LYS A 64 3.55 -9.65 3.55
CA LYS A 64 2.41 -9.16 4.33
C LYS A 64 2.55 -7.70 4.79
N VAL A 65 3.69 -7.06 4.54
CA VAL A 65 3.98 -5.67 4.92
C VAL A 65 4.11 -4.81 3.67
N ARG A 66 3.18 -3.89 3.47
CA ARG A 66 3.32 -2.77 2.54
C ARG A 66 4.34 -1.79 3.11
N VAL A 67 5.24 -1.33 2.24
CA VAL A 67 6.23 -0.30 2.57
C VAL A 67 6.04 0.85 1.61
N ALA A 68 5.73 2.03 2.13
CA ALA A 68 5.63 3.25 1.36
C ALA A 68 6.53 4.33 1.97
N CYS A 69 7.03 5.26 1.16
CA CYS A 69 7.85 6.36 1.63
C CYS A 69 7.42 7.67 0.98
N PHE A 70 7.31 8.73 1.78
CA PHE A 70 6.95 10.06 1.28
C PHE A 70 7.68 11.14 2.08
N ASP A 71 8.52 11.93 1.40
CA ASP A 71 9.34 12.97 2.02
C ASP A 71 10.22 12.43 3.15
N GLY A 72 10.88 11.28 2.92
CA GLY A 72 11.71 10.62 3.93
C GLY A 72 10.94 10.03 5.11
N ARG A 73 9.60 10.01 5.08
CA ARG A 73 8.78 9.31 6.08
C ARG A 73 8.40 7.94 5.57
N ALA A 74 8.82 6.90 6.28
CA ALA A 74 8.51 5.52 5.97
C ALA A 74 7.23 5.08 6.68
N PHE A 75 6.37 4.41 5.92
CA PHE A 75 5.11 3.84 6.39
C PHE A 75 5.16 2.32 6.18
N LEU A 76 5.02 1.58 7.28
CA LEU A 76 4.94 0.13 7.27
C LEU A 76 3.51 -0.26 7.65
N VAL A 77 2.77 -0.85 6.72
CA VAL A 77 1.35 -1.19 6.93
C VAL A 77 1.13 -2.64 6.56
N GLY A 78 0.54 -3.44 7.44
CA GLY A 78 0.30 -4.84 7.09
C GLY A 78 -0.05 -5.76 8.24
N ARG A 79 0.07 -7.06 7.98
CA ARG A 79 -0.27 -8.14 8.92
C ARG A 79 0.86 -9.13 9.17
N PRO A 80 2.04 -8.68 9.62
CA PRO A 80 3.10 -9.60 10.04
C PRO A 80 2.68 -10.33 11.32
N SER A 81 2.71 -11.66 11.29
CA SER A 81 2.28 -12.51 12.41
C SER A 81 3.36 -12.69 13.48
N ASP A 82 4.60 -12.26 13.20
CA ASP A 82 5.74 -12.39 14.10
C ASP A 82 6.14 -11.04 14.72
N LEU A 83 6.13 -10.94 16.05
CA LEU A 83 6.51 -9.73 16.78
C LEU A 83 8.00 -9.38 16.60
N GLY A 84 8.86 -10.40 16.44
CA GLY A 84 10.27 -10.21 16.14
C GLY A 84 10.47 -9.52 14.80
N PHE A 85 9.71 -9.94 13.79
CA PHE A 85 9.68 -9.37 12.45
C PHE A 85 9.11 -7.95 12.45
N GLN A 86 8.04 -7.68 13.22
CA GLN A 86 7.50 -6.33 13.39
C GLN A 86 8.58 -5.36 13.92
N SER A 87 9.28 -5.77 14.99
CA SER A 87 10.34 -4.98 15.60
C SER A 87 11.52 -4.79 14.65
N PHE A 88 11.93 -5.86 13.97
CA PHE A 88 12.95 -5.81 12.93
C PHE A 88 12.55 -4.84 11.81
N ALA A 89 11.31 -4.88 11.33
CA ALA A 89 10.87 -4.06 10.23
C ALA A 89 10.93 -2.57 10.57
N VAL A 90 10.51 -2.19 11.78
CA VAL A 90 10.62 -0.83 12.28
C VAL A 90 12.08 -0.39 12.38
N ASN A 91 12.96 -1.23 12.92
CA ASN A 91 14.38 -0.90 13.05
C ASN A 91 15.09 -0.81 11.70
N ALA A 92 14.83 -1.75 10.80
CA ALA A 92 15.35 -1.74 9.43
C ALA A 92 14.95 -0.47 8.67
N ALA A 93 13.71 0.01 8.87
CA ALA A 93 13.27 1.29 8.33
C ALA A 93 14.03 2.47 8.95
N ARG A 94 14.17 2.51 10.28
CA ARG A 94 14.90 3.60 10.99
C ARG A 94 16.37 3.70 10.61
N GLU A 95 17.02 2.56 10.38
CA GLU A 95 18.44 2.48 10.01
C GLU A 95 18.69 2.77 8.52
N THR A 96 17.64 2.88 7.72
CA THR A 96 17.80 3.17 6.30
C THR A 96 18.12 4.65 6.11
N LYS A 97 19.33 4.95 5.62
CA LYS A 97 19.82 6.31 5.40
C LYS A 97 18.84 7.12 4.54
N GLY A 98 18.38 8.25 5.07
CA GLY A 98 17.41 9.13 4.40
C GLY A 98 15.99 9.02 4.96
N VAL A 99 15.69 7.98 5.75
CA VAL A 99 14.47 7.91 6.55
C VAL A 99 14.59 8.85 7.75
N GLN A 100 13.59 9.71 7.92
CA GLN A 100 13.50 10.71 8.99
C GLN A 100 12.48 10.31 10.06
N GLN A 101 11.41 9.63 9.64
CA GLN A 101 10.35 9.18 10.51
C GLN A 101 9.85 7.82 10.06
N VAL A 102 9.49 6.96 11.01
CA VAL A 102 8.88 5.66 10.75
C VAL A 102 7.53 5.60 11.45
N THR A 103 6.50 5.27 10.68
CA THR A 103 5.16 4.98 11.19
C THR A 103 4.81 3.56 10.82
N ALA A 104 4.50 2.73 11.82
CA ALA A 104 4.08 1.36 11.61
C ALA A 104 2.60 1.18 12.02
N VAL A 105 1.86 0.47 11.20
CA VAL A 105 0.48 0.05 11.46
C VAL A 105 0.41 -1.44 11.17
N PHE A 106 0.52 -2.24 12.22
CA PHE A 106 0.42 -3.70 12.14
C PHE A 106 -0.87 -4.16 12.79
N GLN A 107 -1.49 -5.18 12.19
CA GLN A 107 -2.67 -5.85 12.71
C GLN A 107 -2.49 -7.35 12.56
N GLU A 108 -2.73 -8.12 13.61
CA GLU A 108 -2.44 -9.57 13.62
C GLU A 108 -3.64 -10.44 13.22
N ASP A 109 -4.85 -9.87 13.18
CA ASP A 109 -6.08 -10.63 12.97
C ASP A 109 -6.21 -11.11 11.51
N PRO A 110 -6.11 -12.43 11.24
CA PRO A 110 -6.26 -12.96 9.91
C PRO A 110 -7.73 -13.15 9.52
N SER A 111 -8.67 -13.15 10.49
CA SER A 111 -10.07 -13.46 10.24
C SER A 111 -10.77 -12.39 9.40
N SER A 112 -10.29 -11.14 9.49
CA SER A 112 -10.82 -10.02 8.71
C SER A 112 -10.15 -9.86 7.35
N GLU A 113 -9.13 -10.64 6.99
CA GLU A 113 -8.29 -10.34 5.81
C GLU A 113 -9.09 -10.32 4.50
N ALA A 114 -9.92 -11.33 4.26
CA ALA A 114 -10.74 -11.41 3.05
C ALA A 114 -11.73 -10.23 2.96
N GLN A 115 -12.40 -9.92 4.08
CA GLN A 115 -13.32 -8.80 4.16
C GLN A 115 -12.60 -7.45 3.95
N ASP A 116 -11.44 -7.29 4.55
CA ASP A 116 -10.61 -6.09 4.42
C ASP A 116 -10.12 -5.89 2.99
N GLN A 117 -9.77 -6.97 2.27
CA GLN A 117 -9.42 -6.88 0.85
C GLN A 117 -10.59 -6.38 0.00
N GLU A 118 -11.82 -6.85 0.27
CA GLU A 118 -13.03 -6.35 -0.39
C GLU A 118 -13.30 -4.87 -0.06
N ILE A 119 -13.16 -4.48 1.22
CA ILE A 119 -13.29 -3.08 1.65
C ILE A 119 -12.20 -2.22 0.98
N ALA A 120 -10.96 -2.71 0.90
CA ALA A 120 -9.85 -2.00 0.27
C ALA A 120 -10.09 -1.81 -1.24
N ALA A 121 -10.66 -2.80 -1.93
CA ALA A 121 -11.06 -2.66 -3.33
C ALA A 121 -12.12 -1.56 -3.49
N ARG A 122 -13.21 -1.62 -2.69
CA ARG A 122 -14.25 -0.57 -2.68
C ARG A 122 -13.68 0.81 -2.38
N LEU A 123 -12.76 0.89 -1.42
CA LEU A 123 -12.09 2.13 -1.04
C LEU A 123 -11.29 2.72 -2.19
N ARG A 124 -10.48 1.90 -2.88
CA ARG A 124 -9.72 2.36 -4.06
C ARG A 124 -10.65 2.83 -5.17
N THR A 125 -11.75 2.13 -5.41
CA THR A 125 -12.78 2.57 -6.36
C THR A 125 -13.41 3.90 -5.96
N ALA A 126 -13.77 4.08 -4.68
CA ALA A 126 -14.35 5.32 -4.20
C ALA A 126 -13.40 6.52 -4.32
N LEU A 127 -12.11 6.32 -4.03
CA LEU A 127 -11.08 7.34 -4.20
C LEU A 127 -10.85 7.67 -5.69
N ALA A 128 -10.87 6.67 -6.57
CA ALA A 128 -10.70 6.86 -8.00
C ALA A 128 -11.94 7.48 -8.69
N ALA A 129 -13.12 7.34 -8.10
CA ALA A 129 -14.35 7.93 -8.63
C ALA A 129 -14.50 9.43 -8.32
N ASP A 130 -13.66 9.97 -7.43
CA ASP A 130 -13.66 11.38 -7.07
C ASP A 130 -12.67 12.15 -7.98
N PRO A 131 -13.14 13.06 -8.86
CA PRO A 131 -12.26 13.78 -9.79
C PRO A 131 -11.17 14.62 -9.10
N ALA A 132 -11.38 15.02 -7.84
CA ALA A 132 -10.38 15.76 -7.09
C ALA A 132 -9.27 14.86 -6.53
N LEU A 133 -9.48 13.54 -6.52
CA LEU A 133 -8.58 12.54 -5.93
C LEU A 133 -8.03 11.55 -6.96
N GLU A 134 -8.69 11.37 -8.12
CA GLU A 134 -8.33 10.35 -9.12
C GLU A 134 -6.90 10.51 -9.68
N SER A 135 -6.42 11.75 -9.79
CA SER A 135 -5.08 12.08 -10.27
C SER A 135 -4.01 11.99 -9.17
N LEU A 136 -4.44 11.82 -7.91
CA LEU A 136 -3.56 11.73 -6.76
C LEU A 136 -3.08 10.30 -6.57
N HIS A 137 -1.76 10.16 -6.37
CA HIS A 137 -1.16 8.88 -6.02
C HIS A 137 -1.37 8.62 -4.53
N LEU A 138 -2.57 8.15 -4.19
CA LEU A 138 -2.93 7.75 -2.83
C LEU A 138 -2.84 6.23 -2.71
N GLU A 139 -2.11 5.78 -1.70
CA GLU A 139 -2.14 4.38 -1.29
C GLU A 139 -3.17 4.19 -0.19
N ALA A 140 -3.98 3.15 -0.32
CA ALA A 140 -5.01 2.80 0.64
C ALA A 140 -4.89 1.32 1.02
N GLU A 141 -4.86 1.07 2.33
CA GLU A 141 -4.87 -0.25 2.93
C GLU A 141 -6.01 -0.34 3.94
N VAL A 142 -6.53 -1.55 4.19
CA VAL A 142 -7.56 -1.77 5.21
C VAL A 142 -7.10 -2.90 6.11
N LEU A 143 -7.16 -2.67 7.42
CA LEU A 143 -6.76 -3.59 8.48
C LEU A 143 -7.84 -3.60 9.56
N ASP A 144 -8.57 -4.70 9.71
CA ASP A 144 -9.72 -4.83 10.62
C ASP A 144 -10.74 -3.69 10.47
N GLY A 145 -11.14 -3.41 9.23
CA GLY A 145 -12.02 -2.29 8.89
C GLY A 145 -11.42 -0.90 9.14
N VAL A 146 -10.16 -0.77 9.52
CA VAL A 146 -9.46 0.51 9.63
C VAL A 146 -8.82 0.84 8.28
N ALA A 147 -9.35 1.86 7.60
CA ALA A 147 -8.76 2.38 6.37
C ALA A 147 -7.53 3.23 6.71
N VAL A 148 -6.37 2.87 6.16
CA VAL A 148 -5.10 3.58 6.28
C VAL A 148 -4.83 4.27 4.95
N LEU A 149 -4.82 5.60 4.96
CA LEU A 149 -4.55 6.43 3.78
C LEU A 149 -3.13 6.98 3.84
N LEU A 150 -2.35 6.75 2.79
CA LEU A 150 -0.98 7.22 2.64
C LEU A 150 -0.84 7.98 1.31
N GLY A 151 0.08 8.94 1.27
CA GLY A 151 0.41 9.64 0.04
C GLY A 151 0.45 11.15 0.20
N ARG A 152 0.56 11.84 -0.93
CA ARG A 152 0.58 13.30 -0.99
C ARG A 152 -0.70 13.84 -1.58
N VAL A 153 -1.18 14.92 -0.99
CA VAL A 153 -2.35 15.66 -1.45
C VAL A 153 -1.93 17.10 -1.74
N PRO A 154 -2.53 17.78 -2.72
CA PRO A 154 -2.11 19.13 -3.11
C PRO A 154 -2.36 20.16 -1.99
N ASN A 155 -3.37 19.94 -1.16
CA ASN A 155 -3.72 20.83 -0.07
C ASN A 155 -4.52 20.09 1.02
N PRO A 156 -4.72 20.70 2.21
CA PRO A 156 -5.49 20.08 3.29
C PRO A 156 -6.96 19.78 2.95
N ARG A 157 -7.56 20.49 1.98
CA ARG A 157 -8.94 20.24 1.55
C ARG A 157 -9.04 18.90 0.82
N ALA A 158 -8.12 18.60 -0.09
CA ALA A 158 -8.04 17.29 -0.75
C ALA A 158 -7.81 16.16 0.26
N GLY A 159 -6.98 16.38 1.30
CA GLY A 159 -6.82 15.43 2.40
C GLY A 159 -8.13 15.13 3.13
N ARG A 160 -8.90 16.16 3.49
CA ARG A 160 -10.22 15.98 4.12
C ARG A 160 -11.22 15.27 3.21
N GLN A 161 -11.15 15.54 1.90
CA GLN A 161 -12.00 14.89 0.91
C GLN A 161 -11.68 13.39 0.80
N ALA A 162 -10.40 13.02 0.75
CA ALA A 162 -9.98 11.62 0.77
C ALA A 162 -10.43 10.90 2.05
N GLU A 163 -10.33 11.55 3.21
CA GLU A 163 -10.83 11.00 4.47
C GLU A 163 -12.36 10.84 4.48
N ALA A 164 -13.10 11.79 3.93
CA ALA A 164 -14.56 11.73 3.83
C ALA A 164 -15.00 10.62 2.88
N ALA A 165 -14.36 10.49 1.72
CA ALA A 165 -14.58 9.40 0.78
C ALA A 165 -14.34 8.06 1.46
N ALA A 166 -13.21 7.90 2.16
CA ALA A 166 -12.90 6.67 2.90
C ALA A 166 -13.93 6.33 3.98
N LYS A 167 -14.43 7.31 4.73
CA LYS A 167 -15.48 7.11 5.75
C LYS A 167 -16.81 6.66 5.16
N SER A 168 -17.10 7.01 3.90
CA SER A 168 -18.36 6.65 3.23
C SER A 168 -18.38 5.20 2.71
N VAL A 169 -17.23 4.53 2.68
CA VAL A 169 -17.11 3.15 2.18
C VAL A 169 -17.67 2.17 3.19
N ALA A 170 -18.63 1.35 2.74
CA ALA A 170 -19.22 0.31 3.56
C ALA A 170 -18.16 -0.67 4.11
N GLY A 171 -18.23 -0.92 5.43
CA GLY A 171 -17.27 -1.76 6.15
C GLY A 171 -16.08 -1.00 6.76
N VAL A 172 -15.85 0.26 6.38
CA VAL A 172 -14.85 1.09 7.06
C VAL A 172 -15.37 1.49 8.44
N LYS A 173 -14.70 0.98 9.48
CA LYS A 173 -14.99 1.28 10.89
C LYS A 173 -14.34 2.60 11.32
N ARG A 174 -13.10 2.83 10.86
CA ARG A 174 -12.26 3.99 11.22
C ARG A 174 -11.33 4.36 10.07
N VAL A 175 -10.91 5.62 10.04
CA VAL A 175 -9.90 6.11 9.09
C VAL A 175 -8.67 6.61 9.84
N ARG A 176 -7.49 6.15 9.43
CA ARG A 176 -6.18 6.67 9.84
C ARG A 176 -5.53 7.31 8.63
N SER A 177 -5.45 8.64 8.65
CA SER A 177 -4.88 9.44 7.59
C SER A 177 -3.44 9.79 7.91
N PHE A 178 -2.54 9.44 7.00
CA PHE A 178 -1.15 9.89 6.99
C PHE A 178 -0.84 10.68 5.72
N LEU A 179 -1.87 11.34 5.18
CA LEU A 179 -1.77 12.15 3.98
C LEU A 179 -0.93 13.40 4.26
N ILE A 180 -0.09 13.71 3.30
CA ILE A 180 0.89 14.79 3.41
C ILE A 180 0.41 15.93 2.53
N PRO A 181 -0.03 17.06 3.11
CA PRO A 181 -0.41 18.21 2.32
C PRO A 181 0.82 18.81 1.63
N GLY A 182 0.62 19.22 0.37
CA GLY A 182 1.50 20.12 -0.35
C GLY A 182 1.63 21.44 0.41
N LYS A 183 2.79 22.09 0.21
CA LYS A 183 3.02 23.45 0.69
C LYS A 183 2.19 24.44 -0.12
#